data_AF-A0A7X2SSL1-F1
#
_entry.id   AF-A0A7X2SSL1-F1
#
_cell.length_a   1.000
_cell.length_b   1.000
_cell.length_c   1.000
_cell.angle_alpha   90.00
_cell.angle_beta   90.00
_cell.angle_gamma   90.00
#
_symmetry.space_group_name_H-M   'P 1'
#
loop_
_entity.id
_entity.type
_entity.pdbx_description
1 polymer ?
#
loop_
_entity_poly.entity_id
_entity_poly.type
_entity_poly.pdbx_seq_one_letter_code
_entity_poly.pdbx_strand_id
1 'polypeptide(L)' 'MVQNFKQEDFILLESELQEALSLSQKSFEVHIMAFDGVPNYEDHIAEFVRNSDKISRYDRTVSGFKFHIV' A
#
# COMPACT_ATOMS: atom_id res chain seq x y z
N MET A 1 -12.29 -13.56 17.47
CA MET A 1 -11.47 -12.33 17.43
C MET A 1 -11.60 -11.77 16.03
N VAL A 2 -12.02 -10.51 15.88
CA VAL A 2 -12.06 -9.85 14.56
C VAL A 2 -10.65 -9.29 14.34
N GLN A 3 -9.86 -9.92 13.49
CA GLN A 3 -8.58 -9.34 13.04
C GLN A 3 -8.90 -8.06 12.26
N ASN A 4 -8.23 -6.96 12.60
CA ASN A 4 -8.50 -5.65 12.01
C ASN A 4 -7.57 -5.42 10.81
N PHE A 5 -7.60 -6.36 9.86
CA PHE A 5 -6.65 -6.47 8.75
C PHE A 5 -6.43 -5.16 7.98
N LYS A 6 -7.51 -4.39 7.77
CA LYS A 6 -7.46 -3.09 7.10
C LYS A 6 -6.52 -2.09 7.78
N GLN A 7 -6.52 -2.05 9.12
CA GLN A 7 -5.67 -1.14 9.87
C GLN A 7 -4.20 -1.56 9.76
N GLU A 8 -3.93 -2.87 9.78
CA GLU A 8 -2.58 -3.42 9.61
C GLU A 8 -2.03 -3.14 8.22
N ASP A 9 -2.85 -3.32 7.17
CA ASP A 9 -2.50 -2.98 5.79
C ASP A 9 -2.17 -1.50 5.63
N PHE A 10 -2.96 -0.62 6.26
CA PHE A 10 -2.72 0.83 6.19
C PHE A 10 -1.42 1.22 6.87
N ILE A 11 -1.10 0.61 8.02
CA ILE A 11 0.16 0.86 8.73
C ILE A 11 1.35 0.44 7.86
N LEU A 12 1.28 -0.75 7.23
CA LEU A 12 2.30 -1.22 6.30
C LEU A 12 2.48 -0.23 5.14
N LEU A 13 1.39 0.10 4.45
CA LEU A 13 1.43 0.99 3.29
C LEU A 13 1.92 2.40 3.63
N GLU A 14 1.55 2.93 4.81
CA GLU A 14 2.04 4.21 5.29
C GLU A 14 3.53 4.17 5.64
N SER A 15 4.02 3.08 6.25
CA SER A 15 5.44 2.91 6.55
C SER A 15 6.29 2.93 5.27
N GLU A 16 5.90 2.13 4.27
CA GLU A 16 6.60 2.06 2.97
C GLU A 16 6.58 3.42 2.24
N LEU A 17 5.46 4.13 2.29
CA LEU A 17 5.35 5.48 1.74
C LEU A 17 6.29 6.47 2.43
N GLN A 18 6.36 6.46 3.77
CA GLN A 18 7.22 7.37 4.53
C GLN A 18 8.71 7.08 4.31
N GLU A 19 9.09 5.80 4.18
CA GLU A 19 10.45 5.42 3.81
C GLU A 19 10.79 5.94 2.41
N ALA A 20 9.92 5.70 1.42
CA ALA A 20 10.12 6.16 0.05
C ALA A 20 10.25 7.69 -0.04
N LEU A 21 9.42 8.43 0.71
CA LEU A 21 9.52 9.89 0.81
C LEU A 21 10.84 10.33 1.46
N SER A 22 11.28 9.66 2.52
CA SER A 22 12.55 9.94 3.19
C SER A 22 13.75 9.71 2.27
N LEU A 23 13.63 8.73 1.36
CA LEU A 23 14.62 8.42 0.34
C LEU A 23 14.45 9.23 -0.96
N SER A 24 13.52 10.20 -1.00
CA SER A 24 13.19 11.00 -2.19
C SER A 24 12.86 10.16 -3.44
N GLN A 25 12.24 9.00 -3.23
CA GLN A 25 11.80 8.12 -4.30
C GLN A 25 10.47 8.62 -4.89
N LYS A 26 10.26 8.29 -6.17
CA LYS A 26 9.00 8.61 -6.88
C LYS A 26 7.97 7.47 -6.82
N SER A 27 8.35 6.33 -6.27
CA SER A 27 7.50 5.14 -6.19
C SER A 27 8.06 4.14 -5.20
N PHE A 28 7.20 3.32 -4.61
CA PHE A 28 7.57 2.16 -3.80
C PHE A 28 6.76 0.93 -4.23
N GLU A 29 7.21 -0.27 -3.87
CA GLU A 29 6.56 -1.53 -4.23
C GLU A 29 6.30 -2.38 -2.98
N VAL A 30 5.07 -2.89 -2.86
CA VAL A 30 4.67 -3.80 -1.78
C VAL A 30 4.34 -5.15 -2.39
N HIS A 31 4.95 -6.20 -1.85
CA HIS A 31 4.73 -7.57 -2.32
C HIS A 31 3.34 -8.08 -1.98
N ILE A 32 2.73 -8.87 -2.88
CA ILE A 32 1.39 -9.45 -2.66
C ILE A 32 1.34 -10.36 -1.42
N MET A 33 2.47 -10.99 -1.06
CA MET A 33 2.60 -11.81 0.14
C MET A 33 2.39 -11.03 1.44
N ALA A 34 2.55 -9.70 1.41
CA ALA A 34 2.27 -8.86 2.58
C ALA A 34 0.78 -8.80 2.92
N PHE A 35 -0.09 -9.16 1.98
CA PHE A 35 -1.54 -9.23 2.14
C PHE A 35 -2.05 -10.68 2.22
N ASP A 36 -1.16 -11.66 2.41
CA ASP A 36 -1.54 -13.07 2.45
C ASP A 36 -2.52 -13.34 3.60
N GLY A 37 -3.65 -14.00 3.28
CA GLY A 37 -4.72 -14.26 4.23
C GLY A 37 -5.64 -13.07 4.53
N VAL A 38 -5.41 -11.89 3.92
CA VAL A 38 -6.30 -10.73 4.07
C VAL A 38 -7.43 -10.78 3.03
N PRO A 39 -8.70 -10.92 3.44
CA PRO A 39 -9.81 -10.79 2.51
C PRO A 39 -9.93 -9.35 2.03
N ASN A 40 -10.23 -9.15 0.74
CA ASN A 40 -10.50 -7.84 0.13
C ASN A 40 -9.34 -6.81 0.26
N TYR A 41 -8.09 -7.27 0.32
CA TYR A 41 -6.93 -6.37 0.40
C TYR A 41 -6.85 -5.37 -0.77
N GLU A 42 -7.38 -5.72 -1.95
CA GLU A 42 -7.45 -4.81 -3.11
C GLU A 42 -8.34 -3.59 -2.81
N ASP A 43 -9.45 -3.76 -2.08
CA ASP A 43 -10.31 -2.66 -1.63
C ASP A 43 -9.59 -1.78 -0.59
N HIS A 44 -8.81 -2.41 0.31
CA HIS A 44 -8.00 -1.67 1.28
C HIS A 44 -6.94 -0.80 0.57
N ILE A 45 -6.22 -1.37 -0.39
CA ILE A 45 -5.25 -0.65 -1.21
C ILE A 45 -5.92 0.52 -1.95
N ALA A 46 -7.05 0.27 -2.60
CA ALA A 46 -7.79 1.32 -3.31
C ALA A 46 -8.25 2.43 -2.37
N GLU A 47 -8.70 2.10 -1.16
CA GLU A 47 -9.10 3.07 -0.16
C GLU A 47 -7.92 3.87 0.39
N PHE A 48 -6.77 3.22 0.64
CA PHE A 48 -5.54 3.88 1.05
C PHE A 48 -5.08 4.92 0.02
N VAL A 49 -5.08 4.56 -1.27
CA VAL A 49 -4.72 5.50 -2.35
C VAL A 49 -5.73 6.65 -2.43
N ARG A 50 -7.03 6.39 -2.28
CA ARG A 50 -8.05 7.46 -2.26
C ARG A 50 -7.90 8.42 -1.09
N ASN A 51 -7.45 7.94 0.05
CA ASN A 51 -7.25 8.75 1.26
C ASN A 51 -5.88 9.42 1.33
N SER A 52 -4.97 9.15 0.39
CA SER A 52 -3.61 9.67 0.40
C SER A 52 -3.42 10.73 -0.67
N ASP A 53 -3.20 11.99 -0.27
CA ASP A 53 -2.81 13.08 -1.17
C ASP A 53 -1.40 12.90 -1.76
N LYS A 54 -0.63 11.93 -1.24
CA LYS A 54 0.76 11.68 -1.64
C LYS A 54 0.90 10.60 -2.70
N ILE A 55 -0.19 9.89 -3.04
CA ILE A 55 -0.17 8.82 -4.04
C ILE A 55 -1.04 9.22 -5.22
N SER A 56 -0.45 9.21 -6.41
CA SER A 56 -1.16 9.53 -7.66
C SER A 56 -1.92 8.33 -8.23
N ARG A 57 -1.31 7.14 -8.16
CA ARG A 57 -1.85 5.88 -8.69
C ARG A 57 -1.05 4.69 -8.15
N TYR A 58 -1.56 3.49 -8.39
CA TYR A 58 -0.82 2.25 -8.21
C TYR A 58 -1.00 1.32 -9.41
N ASP A 59 0.02 0.53 -9.72
CA ASP A 59 0.01 -0.49 -10.77
C ASP A 59 0.20 -1.87 -10.13
N ARG A 60 -0.50 -2.88 -10.66
CA ARG A 60 -0.27 -4.28 -10.28
C ARG A 60 0.97 -4.81 -11.00
N THR A 61 1.92 -5.34 -10.25
CA THR A 61 3.13 -6.00 -10.77
C THR A 61 2.98 -7.52 -10.67
N VAL A 62 3.95 -8.27 -11.21
CA VAL A 62 4.00 -9.74 -11.06
C VAL A 62 4.15 -10.14 -9.59
N SER A 63 4.82 -9.30 -8.80
CA SER A 63 5.20 -9.60 -7.42
C SER A 63 4.31 -8.91 -6.38
N GLY A 64 3.46 -7.97 -6.78
CA GLY A 64 2.69 -7.14 -5.85
C GLY A 64 2.10 -5.88 -6.48
N PHE A 65 2.27 -4.74 -5.81
CA PHE A 65 1.71 -3.45 -6.18
C PHE A 65 2.77 -2.35 -6.11
N LYS A 66 2.90 -1.59 -7.19
CA LYS A 66 3.79 -0.44 -7.28
C LYS A 66 2.99 0.85 -7.15
N PHE A 67 3.30 1.66 -6.15
CA PHE A 67 2.64 2.93 -5.85
C PHE A 67 3.47 4.08 -6.38
N HIS A 68 2.82 5.06 -7.04
CA HIS A 68 3.47 6.24 -7.60
C HIS A 68 3.18 7.46 -6.72
N ILE A 69 4.24 8.11 -6.26
CA ILE A 69 4.17 9.26 -5.36
C ILE A 69 4.04 10.54 -6.21
N VAL A 70 3.25 11.52 -5.73
CA VAL A 70 3.06 12.83 -6.39
C VAL A 70 4.27 13.73 -6.22
#